data_AF-A0A3C1D6E4-F1
#
_entry.id   AF-A0A3C1D6E4-F1
#
_cell.length_a   1.000
_cell.length_b   1.000
_cell.length_c   1.000
_cell.angle_alpha   90.00
_cell.angle_beta   90.00
_cell.angle_gamma   90.00
#
_symmetry.space_group_name_H-M   'P 1'
#
loop_
_entity.id
_entity.type
_entity.pdbx_description
1 polymer ?
#
loop_
_entity_poly.entity_id
_entity_poly.type
_entity_poly.pdbx_seq_one_letter_code
_entity_poly.pdbx_strand_id
1 'polypeptide(L)'
;VGLATAQLTGVILVDVPVERSGQGSGTQSTARQIGSALGIAILGTVLFTSTAGILASNLEDQGMASDQADQIVTAVVQSAGGAIAQLEQSPATSAAADAAKTAFSDGTRYAAFTAAGFLAIGLVATLALPSRRPEEATESDHSENAPKTATD
;
A
#
# COMPACT_ATOMS: atom_id res chain seq x y z
N VAL A 1 10.43 -2.78 -7.22
CA VAL A 1 9.21 -3.40 -7.78
C VAL A 1 9.44 -4.44 -8.87
N GLY A 2 10.60 -4.47 -9.56
CA GLY A 2 10.90 -5.53 -10.54
C GLY A 2 11.32 -6.90 -9.95
N LEU A 3 12.09 -6.92 -8.86
CA LEU A 3 12.65 -8.18 -8.32
C LEU A 3 11.70 -8.96 -7.39
N ALA A 4 10.82 -8.28 -6.65
CA ALA A 4 9.93 -8.92 -5.67
C ALA A 4 8.65 -9.51 -6.28
N THR A 5 8.20 -8.98 -7.43
CA THR A 5 6.95 -9.40 -8.08
C THR A 5 7.09 -10.72 -8.84
N ALA A 6 8.31 -11.11 -9.21
CA ALA A 6 8.56 -12.28 -10.06
C ALA A 6 8.50 -13.63 -9.31
N GLN A 7 8.81 -13.67 -8.01
CA GLN A 7 8.96 -14.93 -7.26
C GLN A 7 7.82 -15.24 -6.27
N LEU A 8 6.90 -14.30 -6.02
CA LEU A 8 5.82 -14.52 -5.05
C LEU A 8 4.61 -15.29 -5.63
N THR A 9 4.43 -15.25 -6.96
CA THR A 9 3.29 -15.88 -7.64
C THR A 9 3.37 -17.40 -7.66
N GLY A 10 4.57 -17.99 -7.51
CA GLY A 10 4.78 -19.43 -7.56
C GLY A 10 4.48 -20.18 -6.25
N VAL A 11 4.45 -19.50 -5.10
CA VAL A 11 4.42 -20.15 -3.77
C VAL A 11 2.99 -20.38 -3.24
N ILE A 12 1.97 -19.82 -3.89
CA ILE A 12 0.58 -19.84 -3.38
C ILE A 12 -0.25 -21.04 -3.88
N LEU A 13 0.18 -21.73 -4.94
CA LEU A 13 -0.60 -22.81 -5.57
C LEU A 13 -0.25 -24.23 -5.09
N VAL A 14 0.72 -24.38 -4.18
CA VAL A 14 1.19 -25.72 -3.76
C VAL A 14 0.32 -26.36 -2.67
N ASP A 15 -0.41 -25.60 -1.84
CA ASP A 15 -1.02 -26.12 -0.60
C ASP A 15 -2.56 -25.96 -0.49
N VAL A 16 -3.28 -25.78 -1.60
CA VAL A 16 -4.76 -25.76 -1.56
C VAL A 16 -5.31 -26.91 -2.41
N PRO A 17 -5.98 -27.91 -1.81
CA PRO A 17 -6.71 -28.94 -2.56
C PRO A 17 -7.58 -28.29 -3.64
N VAL A 18 -7.62 -28.86 -4.84
CA VAL A 18 -8.27 -28.26 -6.03
C VAL A 18 -9.71 -27.87 -5.72
N GLU A 19 -10.38 -28.63 -4.86
CA GLU A 19 -11.76 -28.44 -4.39
C GLU A 19 -11.96 -27.16 -3.54
N ARG A 20 -10.88 -26.61 -2.95
CA ARG A 20 -10.90 -25.39 -2.12
C ARG A 20 -10.17 -24.20 -2.73
N SER A 21 -9.59 -24.34 -3.91
CA SER A 21 -8.83 -23.30 -4.60
C SER A 21 -9.64 -22.00 -4.81
N GLY A 22 -10.95 -22.13 -5.09
CA GLY A 22 -11.85 -20.97 -5.22
C GLY A 22 -12.05 -20.18 -3.92
N GLN A 23 -12.08 -20.86 -2.76
CA GLN A 23 -12.17 -20.23 -1.45
C GLN A 23 -10.84 -19.56 -1.05
N GLY A 24 -9.71 -20.22 -1.31
CA GLY A 24 -8.38 -19.65 -1.06
C GLY A 24 -8.06 -18.42 -1.92
N SER A 25 -8.39 -18.47 -3.22
CA SER A 25 -8.20 -17.33 -4.13
C SER A 25 -9.12 -16.16 -3.78
N GLY A 26 -10.35 -16.44 -3.33
CA GLY A 26 -11.30 -15.42 -2.86
C GLY A 26 -10.76 -14.63 -1.67
N THR A 27 -10.31 -15.32 -0.61
CA THR A 27 -9.76 -14.66 0.59
C THR A 27 -8.49 -13.87 0.29
N GLN A 28 -7.61 -14.39 -0.56
CA GLN A 28 -6.40 -13.69 -1.01
C GLN A 28 -6.73 -12.39 -1.78
N SER A 29 -7.70 -12.44 -2.69
CA SER A 29 -8.13 -11.26 -3.45
C SER A 29 -8.72 -10.20 -2.53
N THR A 30 -9.61 -10.58 -1.62
CA THR A 30 -10.19 -9.67 -0.62
C THR A 30 -9.11 -9.06 0.28
N ALA A 31 -8.17 -9.86 0.79
CA ALA A 31 -7.07 -9.36 1.60
C ALA A 31 -6.22 -8.33 0.86
N ARG A 32 -5.91 -8.57 -0.43
CA ARG A 32 -5.18 -7.63 -1.27
C ARG A 32 -5.95 -6.32 -1.51
N GLN A 33 -7.24 -6.41 -1.78
CA GLN A 33 -8.10 -5.24 -2.00
C GLN A 33 -8.18 -4.38 -0.74
N ILE A 34 -8.50 -4.99 0.40
CA ILE A 34 -8.53 -4.31 1.70
C ILE A 34 -7.16 -3.69 2.01
N GLY A 35 -6.08 -4.44 1.81
CA GLY A 35 -4.72 -3.94 2.01
C GLY A 35 -4.39 -2.71 1.15
N SER A 36 -4.77 -2.72 -0.14
CA SER A 36 -4.55 -1.58 -1.03
C SER A 36 -5.36 -0.35 -0.62
N ALA A 37 -6.63 -0.53 -0.24
CA ALA A 37 -7.49 0.57 0.20
C ALA A 37 -6.98 1.20 1.51
N LEU A 38 -6.61 0.36 2.48
CA LEU A 38 -6.03 0.82 3.75
C LEU A 38 -4.69 1.53 3.53
N GLY A 39 -3.83 0.98 2.65
CA GLY A 39 -2.55 1.61 2.32
C GLY A 39 -2.74 3.02 1.75
N ILE A 40 -3.63 3.18 0.76
CA ILE A 40 -3.94 4.49 0.17
C ILE A 40 -4.48 5.45 1.23
N ALA A 41 -5.44 4.99 2.04
CA ALA A 41 -6.05 5.82 3.08
C ALA A 41 -5.04 6.31 4.11
N ILE A 42 -4.24 5.40 4.69
CA ILE A 42 -3.28 5.74 5.74
C ILE A 42 -2.18 6.65 5.20
N LEU A 43 -1.60 6.31 4.04
CA LEU A 43 -0.52 7.12 3.45
C LEU A 43 -1.02 8.50 3.03
N GLY A 44 -2.24 8.59 2.48
CA GLY A 44 -2.89 9.86 2.17
C GLY A 44 -3.14 10.71 3.43
N THR A 45 -3.67 10.12 4.50
CA THR A 45 -3.84 10.81 5.79
C THR A 45 -2.52 11.34 6.31
N VAL A 46 -1.47 10.51 6.36
CA VAL A 46 -0.15 10.96 6.83
C VAL A 46 0.38 12.11 5.98
N LEU A 47 0.34 11.99 4.65
CA LEU A 47 0.78 13.02 3.72
C LEU A 47 0.05 14.35 3.97
N PHE A 48 -1.28 14.34 3.95
CA PHE A 48 -2.06 15.57 3.99
C PHE A 48 -2.13 16.19 5.37
N THR A 49 -2.20 15.41 6.44
CA THR A 49 -2.20 15.94 7.82
C THR A 49 -0.85 16.55 8.17
N SER A 50 0.26 15.89 7.79
CA SER A 50 1.60 16.47 8.03
C SER A 50 1.84 17.71 7.17
N THR A 51 1.46 17.68 5.88
CA THR A 51 1.53 18.87 5.02
C THR A 51 0.74 20.02 5.61
N ALA A 52 -0.49 19.78 6.07
CA ALA A 52 -1.34 20.82 6.66
C ALA A 52 -0.68 21.46 7.89
N GLY A 53 -0.20 20.64 8.83
CA GLY A 53 0.44 21.13 10.05
C GLY A 53 1.73 21.90 9.77
N ILE A 54 2.62 21.36 8.93
CA ILE A 54 3.91 21.98 8.62
C ILE A 54 3.70 23.30 7.85
N LEU A 55 2.77 23.31 6.88
CA LEU A 55 2.49 24.51 6.10
C LEU A 55 1.87 25.60 6.97
N ALA A 56 0.89 25.27 7.82
CA ALA A 56 0.29 26.23 8.74
C ALA A 56 1.37 26.89 9.62
N SER A 57 2.21 26.08 10.28
CA SER A 57 3.29 26.59 11.12
C SER A 57 4.29 27.45 10.34
N ASN A 58 4.72 27.01 9.16
CA ASN A 58 5.68 27.77 8.34
C ASN A 58 5.12 29.13 7.88
N LEU A 59 3.81 29.24 7.62
CA LEU A 59 3.17 30.49 7.21
C LEU A 59 2.97 31.43 8.41
N GLU A 60 2.55 30.89 9.55
CA GLU A 60 2.41 31.66 10.80
C GLU A 60 3.76 32.19 11.30
N ASP A 61 4.83 31.39 11.20
CA ASP A 61 6.21 31.80 11.53
C ASP A 61 6.72 32.93 10.61
N GLN A 62 6.16 33.05 9.40
CA GLN A 62 6.42 34.17 8.48
C GLN A 62 5.56 35.41 8.80
N GLY A 63 4.79 35.39 9.89
CA GLY A 63 3.91 36.48 10.31
C GLY A 63 2.58 36.55 9.57
N MET A 64 2.19 35.49 8.84
CA MET A 64 0.89 35.42 8.21
C MET A 64 -0.20 35.23 9.27
N ALA A 65 -1.34 35.92 9.12
CA ALA A 65 -2.49 35.71 10.00
C ALA A 65 -3.06 34.30 9.79
N SER A 66 -3.49 33.63 10.87
CA SER A 66 -3.98 32.24 10.84
C SER A 66 -5.11 32.03 9.83
N ASP A 67 -6.06 32.95 9.72
CA ASP A 67 -7.16 32.86 8.73
C ASP A 67 -6.65 32.81 7.28
N GLN A 68 -5.54 33.50 6.98
CA GLN A 68 -4.93 33.49 5.65
C GLN A 68 -4.10 32.24 5.44
N ALA A 69 -3.36 31.79 6.46
CA ALA A 69 -2.62 30.54 6.42
C ALA A 69 -3.57 29.35 6.17
N ASP A 70 -4.71 29.29 6.85
CA ASP A 70 -5.72 28.26 6.71
C ASP A 70 -6.31 28.19 5.29
N GLN A 71 -6.50 29.34 4.63
CA GLN A 71 -6.97 29.37 3.25
C GLN A 71 -5.95 28.75 2.29
N ILE A 72 -4.66 29.06 2.47
CA ILE A 72 -3.58 28.48 1.66
C ILE A 72 -3.43 26.99 1.94
N VAL A 73 -3.43 26.59 3.22
CA VAL A 73 -3.37 25.19 3.63
C VAL A 73 -4.53 24.40 3.02
N THR A 74 -5.76 24.91 3.13
CA THR A 74 -6.94 24.27 2.56
C THR A 74 -6.82 24.14 1.04
N ALA A 75 -6.39 25.19 0.35
CA ALA A 75 -6.19 25.17 -1.10
C ALA A 75 -5.16 24.11 -1.50
N VAL A 76 -4.01 24.04 -0.83
CA VAL A 76 -2.95 23.07 -1.10
C VAL A 76 -3.41 21.64 -0.80
N VAL A 77 -4.06 21.39 0.33
CA VAL A 77 -4.49 20.05 0.74
C VAL A 77 -5.63 19.53 -0.12
N GLN A 78 -6.67 20.34 -0.37
CA GLN A 78 -7.84 19.91 -1.17
C GLN A 78 -7.49 19.71 -2.65
N SER A 79 -6.49 20.41 -3.16
CA SER A 79 -5.99 20.22 -4.52
C SER A 79 -4.92 19.13 -4.65
N ALA A 80 -4.61 18.41 -3.55
CA ALA A 80 -3.52 17.44 -3.49
C ALA A 80 -2.15 18.01 -3.97
N GLY A 81 -1.88 19.28 -3.64
CA GLY A 81 -0.66 19.99 -4.03
C GLY A 81 -0.77 20.77 -5.35
N GLY A 82 -1.86 20.64 -6.11
CA GLY A 82 -2.05 21.34 -7.37
C GLY A 82 -1.98 22.87 -7.25
N ALA A 83 -2.50 23.42 -6.13
CA ALA A 83 -2.51 24.86 -5.83
C ALA A 83 -1.11 25.48 -5.76
N ILE A 84 -0.07 24.69 -5.48
CA ILE A 84 1.31 25.18 -5.32
C ILE A 84 1.77 25.87 -6.62
N ALA A 85 1.48 25.29 -7.78
CA ALA A 85 1.85 25.85 -9.07
C ALA A 85 1.11 27.17 -9.39
N GLN A 86 -0.05 27.42 -8.78
CA GLN A 86 -0.73 28.71 -8.90
C GLN A 86 -0.12 29.76 -7.97
N LEU A 87 0.29 29.38 -6.75
CA LEU A 87 0.98 30.27 -5.81
C LEU A 87 2.32 30.77 -6.36
N GLU A 88 3.01 29.99 -7.19
CA GLU A 88 4.27 30.40 -7.82
C GLU A 88 4.12 31.51 -8.87
N GLN A 89 2.91 31.73 -9.41
CA GLN A 89 2.70 32.64 -10.54
C GLN A 89 2.76 34.12 -10.15
N SER A 90 2.63 34.43 -8.85
CA SER A 90 2.67 35.79 -8.34
C SER A 90 3.84 35.98 -7.38
N PRO A 91 4.66 37.04 -7.53
CA PRO A 91 5.71 37.37 -6.58
C PRO A 91 5.19 37.55 -5.15
N ALA A 92 3.93 37.99 -4.99
CA ALA A 92 3.31 38.18 -3.68
C ALA A 92 3.03 36.86 -2.94
N THR A 93 2.91 35.74 -3.65
CA THR A 93 2.62 34.41 -3.08
C THR A 93 3.81 33.44 -3.18
N SER A 94 4.95 33.89 -3.73
CA SER A 94 6.14 33.06 -3.92
C SER A 94 6.65 32.45 -2.61
N ALA A 95 6.69 33.22 -1.52
CA ALA A 95 7.13 32.71 -0.21
C ALA A 95 6.20 31.60 0.32
N ALA A 96 4.89 31.76 0.12
CA ALA A 96 3.91 30.74 0.48
C ALA A 96 4.02 29.49 -0.42
N ALA A 97 4.35 29.67 -1.71
CA ALA A 97 4.60 28.56 -2.62
C ALA A 97 5.82 27.74 -2.17
N ASP A 98 6.92 28.39 -1.78
CA ASP A 98 8.12 27.71 -1.31
C ASP A 98 7.88 26.99 0.03
N ALA A 99 7.14 27.62 0.95
CA ALA A 99 6.69 26.96 2.18
C ALA A 99 5.83 25.72 1.88
N ALA A 100 4.91 25.82 0.91
CA ALA A 100 4.05 24.72 0.51
C ALA A 100 4.82 23.56 -0.15
N LYS A 101 5.83 23.84 -0.99
CA LYS A 101 6.71 22.81 -1.55
C LYS A 101 7.47 22.05 -0.47
N THR A 102 8.06 22.77 0.49
CA THR A 102 8.77 22.16 1.61
C THR A 102 7.84 21.30 2.44
N ALA A 103 6.68 21.84 2.84
CA ALA A 103 5.68 21.11 3.62
C ALA A 103 5.18 19.84 2.91
N PHE A 104 4.90 19.92 1.60
CA PHE A 104 4.43 18.79 0.81
C PHE A 104 5.53 17.72 0.63
N SER A 105 6.78 18.14 0.49
CA SER A 105 7.94 17.25 0.41
C SER A 105 8.18 16.53 1.73
N ASP A 106 8.10 17.24 2.86
CA ASP A 106 8.20 16.65 4.19
C ASP A 106 7.03 15.71 4.48
N GLY A 107 5.81 16.08 4.08
CA GLY A 107 4.67 15.19 4.18
C GLY A 107 4.82 13.91 3.36
N THR A 108 5.38 14.03 2.15
CA THR A 108 5.72 12.87 1.30
C THR A 108 6.78 12.00 1.97
N ARG A 109 7.76 12.60 2.64
CA ARG A 109 8.79 11.89 3.39
C ARG A 109 8.20 11.12 4.57
N TYR A 110 7.28 11.72 5.34
CA TYR A 110 6.58 11.01 6.42
C TYR A 110 5.72 9.86 5.91
N ALA A 111 5.01 10.05 4.80
CA ALA A 111 4.28 8.98 4.15
C ALA A 111 5.21 7.84 3.69
N ALA A 112 6.38 8.16 3.13
CA ALA A 112 7.38 7.18 2.72
C ALA A 112 7.93 6.37 3.91
N PHE A 113 8.23 7.01 5.04
CA PHE A 113 8.62 6.30 6.26
C PHE A 113 7.51 5.42 6.81
N THR A 114 6.26 5.88 6.75
CA THR A 114 5.09 5.07 7.14
C THR A 114 4.96 3.83 6.26
N ALA A 115 5.10 3.98 4.94
CA ALA A 115 5.10 2.87 4.00
C ALA A 115 6.25 1.89 4.28
N ALA A 116 7.46 2.40 4.53
CA ALA A 116 8.60 1.58 4.91
C ALA A 116 8.33 0.79 6.20
N GLY A 117 7.66 1.40 7.19
CA GLY A 117 7.22 0.73 8.41
C GLY A 117 6.27 -0.43 8.13
N PHE A 118 5.25 -0.25 7.29
CA PHE A 118 4.35 -1.34 6.89
C PHE A 118 5.06 -2.46 6.15
N LEU A 119 6.01 -2.13 5.27
CA LEU A 119 6.83 -3.14 4.59
C LEU A 119 7.68 -3.94 5.58
N ALA A 120 8.26 -3.27 6.58
CA ALA A 120 9.02 -3.95 7.63
C ALA A 120 8.14 -4.89 8.46
N ILE A 121 6.93 -4.47 8.83
CA ILE A 121 5.95 -5.32 9.53
C ILE A 121 5.58 -6.54 8.66
N GLY A 122 5.27 -6.32 7.38
CA GLY A 122 4.97 -7.41 6.45
C GLY A 122 6.13 -8.39 6.27
N LEU A 123 7.37 -7.89 6.24
CA LEU A 123 8.57 -8.72 6.20
C LEU A 123 8.70 -9.58 7.46
N VAL A 124 8.56 -8.99 8.65
CA VAL A 124 8.62 -9.74 9.91
C VAL A 124 7.50 -10.79 9.99
N ALA A 125 6.27 -10.45 9.59
CA ALA A 125 5.17 -11.40 9.54
C ALA A 125 5.45 -12.57 8.58
N THR A 126 6.11 -12.29 7.45
CA THR A 126 6.51 -13.32 6.48
C THR A 126 7.57 -14.26 7.09
N LEU A 127 8.57 -13.72 7.79
CA LEU A 127 9.60 -14.52 8.45
C LEU A 127 9.08 -15.36 9.62
N ALA A 128 7.95 -14.97 10.22
CA ALA A 128 7.32 -15.69 11.32
C ALA A 128 6.44 -16.87 10.87
N LEU A 129 6.22 -17.07 9.57
CA LEU A 129 5.41 -18.17 9.05
C LEU A 129 6.16 -19.52 9.23
N PRO A 130 5.54 -20.54 9.88
CA PRO A 130 6.15 -21.86 10.00
C PRO A 130 6.30 -22.53 8.63
N SER A 131 7.49 -23.04 8.31
CA SER A 131 7.68 -23.91 7.13
C SER A 131 6.88 -25.19 7.31
N ARG A 132 5.76 -25.34 6.58
CA ARG A 132 5.11 -26.63 6.42
C ARG A 132 5.95 -27.47 5.46
N ARG A 133 6.43 -28.63 5.94
CA ARG A 133 6.94 -29.69 5.06
C ARG A 133 5.73 -30.20 4.25
N PRO A 134 5.84 -30.35 2.93
CA PRO A 134 4.83 -31.08 2.17
C PRO A 134 4.78 -32.49 2.76
N GLU A 135 3.68 -32.84 3.43
CA GLU A 135 3.41 -34.23 3.78
C GLU A 135 3.20 -34.95 2.45
N GLU A 136 4.04 -35.94 2.18
CA GLU A 136 4.05 -36.75 0.98
C GLU A 136 2.62 -37.09 0.57
N ALA A 137 2.30 -36.79 -0.68
CA ALA A 137 1.15 -37.39 -1.36
C ALA A 137 1.24 -38.90 -1.10
N THR A 138 0.41 -39.38 -0.18
CA THR A 138 0.27 -40.82 0.06
C THR A 138 -0.39 -41.36 -1.19
N GLU A 139 0.48 -41.80 -2.08
CA GLU A 139 0.27 -42.86 -3.04
C GLU A 139 -0.36 -44.04 -2.27
N SER A 140 -1.68 -44.11 -2.27
CA SER A 140 -2.43 -45.32 -1.93
C SER A 140 -3.54 -45.51 -2.95
N ASP A 141 -3.14 -46.16 -4.04
CA ASP A 141 -3.80 -47.36 -4.55
C ASP A 141 -5.33 -47.33 -4.74
N HIS A 142 -5.73 -47.09 -5.99
CA HIS A 142 -6.76 -47.92 -6.62
C HIS A 142 -6.39 -48.21 -8.06
N SER A 143 -5.39 -49.08 -8.23
CA SER A 143 -5.28 -49.92 -9.40
C SER A 143 -6.16 -51.16 -9.21
N GLU A 144 -7.48 -51.10 -9.43
CA GLU A 144 -8.23 -52.32 -9.77
C GLU A 144 -9.60 -52.04 -10.43
N ASN A 145 -9.62 -51.89 -11.77
CA ASN A 145 -10.61 -52.59 -12.62
C ASN A 145 -10.42 -52.31 -14.13
N ALA A 146 -9.59 -53.13 -14.77
CA ALA A 146 -9.83 -53.71 -16.09
C ALA A 146 -8.72 -54.74 -16.39
N PRO A 147 -8.90 -55.77 -17.23
CA PRO A 147 -10.12 -56.37 -17.77
C PRO A 147 -10.14 -57.92 -17.59
N LYS A 148 -11.30 -58.58 -17.75
CA LYS A 148 -11.32 -60.01 -18.12
C LYS A 148 -12.12 -60.20 -19.41
N THR A 149 -11.38 -60.34 -20.50
CA THR A 149 -11.81 -61.05 -21.71
C THR A 149 -11.90 -62.54 -21.42
N ALA A 150 -13.03 -63.19 -21.74
CA ALA A 150 -13.11 -64.56 -22.26
C ALA A 150 -14.59 -64.94 -22.55
N THR A 151 -14.90 -65.10 -23.84
CA THR A 151 -15.69 -66.20 -24.45
C THR A 151 -17.01 -66.65 -23.81
N ASP A 152 -18.12 -66.44 -24.52
CA ASP A 152 -18.85 -67.49 -25.26
C ASP A 152 -19.61 -66.84 -26.44
#